data_AF-A0A376VNN9-F1
#
_entry.id   AF-A0A376VNN9-F1
#
_cell.length_a   1.000
_cell.length_b   1.000
_cell.length_c   1.000
_cell.angle_alpha   90.00
_cell.angle_beta   90.00
_cell.angle_gamma   90.00
#
_symmetry.space_group_name_H-M   'P 1'
#
loop_
_entity.id
_entity.type
_entity.pdbx_description
1 polymer ?
#
loop_
_entity_poly.entity_id
_entity_poly.type
_entity_poly.pdbx_seq_one_letter_code
_entity_poly.pdbx_strand_id
1 'polypeptide(L)'
;MADALLHSDCAYGVGGGLLASHGALDFAGGTVVHINAAIAGLVGAYLIGKRVGFGKEAFKPHNLPMVFTGTAILYIGWFGFNAGSAGTANEIAALAFVNTVVATAAAILAGSSVNGRCAESLHCWERVLARLPVWSA
;
A
#
# COMPACT_ATOMS: atom_id res chain seq x y z
N MET A 1 -13.53 6.69 -16.98
CA MET A 1 -14.62 7.61 -16.54
C MET A 1 -14.85 7.52 -15.04
N ALA A 2 -15.19 6.35 -14.48
CA ALA A 2 -15.46 6.20 -13.04
C ALA A 2 -14.22 6.40 -12.13
N ASP A 3 -13.04 5.95 -12.59
CA ASP A 3 -11.78 6.09 -11.84
C ASP A 3 -11.33 7.55 -11.65
N ALA A 4 -11.59 8.42 -12.64
CA ALA A 4 -11.23 9.83 -12.57
C ALA A 4 -12.07 10.62 -11.55
N LEU A 5 -13.30 10.16 -11.24
CA LEU A 5 -14.17 10.80 -10.25
C LEU A 5 -13.69 10.50 -8.83
N LEU A 6 -13.38 9.23 -8.52
CA LEU A 6 -12.87 8.83 -7.21
C LEU A 6 -11.52 9.48 -6.87
N HIS A 7 -10.67 9.68 -7.88
CA HIS A 7 -9.37 10.34 -7.69
C HIS A 7 -9.52 11.82 -7.28
N SER A 8 -10.53 12.52 -7.80
CA SER A 8 -10.84 13.91 -7.41
C SER A 8 -11.68 14.03 -6.13
N ASP A 9 -12.31 12.95 -5.67
CA ASP A 9 -13.30 13.01 -4.60
C ASP A 9 -12.70 13.07 -3.19
N CYS A 10 -11.58 12.39 -2.95
CA CYS A 10 -10.94 12.27 -1.63
C CYS A 10 -9.49 12.77 -1.53
N ALA A 11 -8.90 13.28 -2.62
CA ALA A 11 -7.52 13.76 -2.60
C ALA A 11 -7.32 14.99 -1.69
N TYR A 12 -6.40 14.88 -0.73
CA TYR A 12 -6.00 16.00 0.14
C TYR A 12 -5.43 17.17 -0.68
N GLY A 13 -6.00 18.37 -0.52
CA GLY A 13 -5.54 19.59 -1.18
C GLY A 13 -6.15 19.89 -2.56
N VAL A 14 -6.91 18.96 -3.16
CA VAL A 14 -7.70 19.22 -4.39
C VAL A 14 -9.14 19.51 -3.97
N GLY A 15 -9.42 20.76 -3.60
CA GLY A 15 -10.76 21.17 -3.15
C GLY A 15 -11.82 20.96 -4.23
N GLY A 16 -12.86 20.17 -3.93
CA GLY A 16 -14.06 20.07 -4.77
C GLY A 16 -14.78 18.71 -4.74
N GLY A 17 -14.15 17.67 -4.23
CA GLY A 17 -14.69 16.32 -4.16
C GLY A 17 -15.74 16.08 -3.09
N LEU A 18 -16.65 15.13 -3.31
CA LEU A 18 -17.72 14.80 -2.34
C LEU A 18 -17.12 14.31 -1.01
N LEU A 19 -16.07 13.49 -1.02
CA LEU A 19 -15.48 12.95 0.20
C LEU A 19 -14.64 14.00 0.94
N ALA A 20 -13.95 14.87 0.21
CA ALA A 20 -13.25 16.02 0.77
C ALA A 20 -14.24 17.00 1.44
N SER A 21 -15.42 17.22 0.87
CA SER A 21 -16.46 18.08 1.47
C SER A 21 -17.09 17.48 2.73
N HIS A 22 -17.04 16.14 2.88
CA HIS A 22 -17.48 15.42 4.07
C HIS A 22 -16.36 15.26 5.11
N GLY A 23 -15.19 15.87 4.91
CA GLY A 23 -14.08 15.86 5.86
C GLY A 23 -13.26 14.57 5.86
N ALA A 24 -13.29 13.78 4.78
CA ALA A 24 -12.40 12.63 4.65
C ALA A 24 -10.94 13.09 4.50
N LEU A 25 -10.06 12.53 5.34
CA LEU A 25 -8.63 12.82 5.33
C LEU A 25 -7.88 11.65 4.68
N ASP A 26 -7.40 11.85 3.46
CA ASP A 26 -6.56 10.89 2.74
C ASP A 26 -5.26 11.55 2.29
N PHE A 27 -4.21 11.46 3.13
CA PHE A 27 -2.96 12.18 2.95
C PHE A 27 -2.16 11.69 1.74
N ALA A 28 -2.00 10.37 1.56
CA ALA A 28 -1.23 9.78 0.47
C ALA A 28 -2.02 8.77 -0.39
N GLY A 29 -3.35 8.84 -0.43
CA GLY A 29 -4.16 8.03 -1.36
C GLY A 29 -4.45 6.60 -0.88
N GLY A 30 -4.73 6.41 0.39
CA GLY A 30 -5.21 5.14 0.92
C GLY A 30 -6.57 4.72 0.34
N THR A 31 -7.50 5.66 0.14
CA THR A 31 -8.74 5.39 -0.61
C THR A 31 -8.54 5.46 -2.11
N VAL A 32 -7.89 6.52 -2.59
CA VAL A 32 -7.74 6.83 -4.03
C VAL A 32 -6.94 5.75 -4.78
N VAL A 33 -5.85 5.26 -4.17
CA VAL A 33 -4.92 4.33 -4.83
C VAL A 33 -5.14 2.91 -4.33
N HIS A 34 -5.12 2.70 -3.01
CA HIS A 34 -5.02 1.35 -2.45
C HIS A 34 -6.37 0.62 -2.42
N ILE A 35 -7.40 1.25 -1.86
CA ILE A 35 -8.73 0.63 -1.79
C ILE A 35 -9.35 0.49 -3.18
N ASN A 36 -9.22 1.53 -4.02
CA ASN A 36 -9.72 1.49 -5.39
C ASN A 36 -9.05 0.37 -6.21
N ALA A 37 -7.70 0.28 -6.20
CA ALA A 37 -6.99 -0.79 -6.89
C ALA A 37 -7.29 -2.18 -6.29
N ALA A 38 -7.48 -2.29 -4.98
CA ALA A 38 -7.83 -3.54 -4.33
C ALA A 38 -9.23 -4.05 -4.74
N ILE A 39 -10.24 -3.17 -4.77
CA ILE A 39 -11.59 -3.53 -5.20
C ILE A 39 -11.60 -3.88 -6.69
N ALA A 40 -10.94 -3.09 -7.53
CA ALA A 40 -10.81 -3.38 -8.96
C ALA A 40 -10.11 -4.73 -9.20
N GLY A 41 -9.03 -5.01 -8.47
CA GLY A 41 -8.32 -6.29 -8.52
C GLY A 41 -9.17 -7.47 -8.04
N LEU A 42 -9.96 -7.29 -6.98
CA LEU A 42 -10.86 -8.33 -6.46
C LEU A 42 -12.00 -8.64 -7.44
N VAL A 43 -12.65 -7.61 -7.98
CA VAL A 43 -13.70 -7.76 -8.99
C VAL A 43 -13.13 -8.39 -10.26
N GLY A 44 -11.96 -7.95 -10.71
CA GLY A 44 -11.26 -8.55 -11.86
C GLY A 44 -10.94 -10.03 -11.64
N ALA A 45 -10.41 -10.39 -10.46
CA ALA A 45 -10.14 -11.78 -10.11
C ALA A 45 -11.42 -12.63 -10.03
N TYR A 46 -12.52 -12.06 -9.57
CA TYR A 46 -13.81 -12.73 -9.52
C TYR A 46 -14.37 -13.00 -10.92
N LEU A 47 -14.28 -12.02 -11.82
CA LEU A 47 -14.81 -12.12 -13.19
C LEU A 47 -13.97 -13.03 -14.10
N ILE A 48 -12.64 -12.99 -13.98
CA ILE A 48 -11.73 -13.84 -14.80
C ILE A 48 -11.76 -15.30 -14.31
N GLY A 49 -12.02 -15.52 -13.03
CA GLY A 49 -12.06 -16.85 -12.42
C GLY A 49 -10.69 -17.36 -11.96
N LYS A 50 -10.70 -18.55 -11.34
CA LYS A 50 -9.54 -19.11 -10.65
C LYS A 50 -8.56 -19.76 -11.64
N ARG A 51 -7.26 -19.56 -11.41
CA ARG A 51 -6.20 -20.27 -12.16
C ARG A 51 -6.34 -21.80 -11.99
N VAL A 52 -6.09 -22.55 -13.07
CA VAL A 52 -6.07 -24.02 -13.03
C VAL A 52 -5.06 -24.51 -11.98
N GLY A 53 -5.50 -25.36 -11.06
CA GLY A 53 -4.69 -25.86 -9.93
C GLY A 53 -4.79 -25.05 -8.63
N PHE A 54 -5.53 -23.93 -8.63
CA PHE A 54 -5.76 -23.13 -7.42
C PHE A 54 -6.53 -23.95 -6.37
N GLY A 55 -5.95 -24.10 -5.17
CA GLY A 55 -6.49 -24.89 -4.06
C GLY A 55 -6.08 -26.36 -4.03
N LYS A 56 -5.28 -26.83 -5.00
CA LYS A 56 -4.73 -28.21 -5.03
C LYS A 56 -3.25 -28.27 -4.66
N GLU A 57 -2.46 -27.27 -5.06
CA GLU A 57 -1.04 -27.17 -4.72
C GLU A 57 -0.65 -25.72 -4.38
N ALA A 58 0.37 -25.56 -3.53
CA ALA A 58 0.92 -24.24 -3.21
C ALA A 58 1.80 -23.76 -4.37
N PHE A 59 1.42 -22.65 -5.00
CA PHE A 59 2.23 -22.05 -6.06
C PHE A 59 3.52 -21.48 -5.46
N LYS A 60 4.66 -22.13 -5.75
CA LYS A 60 5.97 -21.61 -5.39
C LYS A 60 6.45 -20.61 -6.46
N PRO A 61 6.88 -19.40 -6.07
CA PRO A 61 7.47 -18.44 -7.00
C PRO A 61 8.79 -18.98 -7.55
N HIS A 62 9.01 -18.80 -8.85
CA HIS A 62 10.20 -19.31 -9.55
C HIS A 62 11.49 -18.56 -9.18
N ASN A 63 11.38 -17.30 -8.74
CA ASN A 63 12.51 -16.45 -8.38
C ASN A 63 12.13 -15.51 -7.21
N LEU A 64 12.50 -15.91 -6.00
CA LEU A 64 12.31 -15.08 -4.80
C LEU A 64 13.15 -13.78 -4.80
N PRO A 65 14.43 -13.79 -5.22
CA PRO A 65 15.24 -12.57 -5.30
C PRO A 65 14.60 -11.44 -6.13
N MET A 66 13.93 -11.76 -7.24
CA MET A 66 13.28 -10.73 -8.07
C MET A 66 12.13 -10.03 -7.31
N VAL A 67 11.33 -10.78 -6.57
CA VAL A 67 10.22 -10.21 -5.78
C VAL A 67 10.76 -9.35 -4.63
N PHE A 68 11.87 -9.76 -4.02
CA PHE A 68 12.56 -8.96 -3.00
C PHE A 68 13.09 -7.64 -3.58
N THR A 69 13.78 -7.67 -4.72
CA THR A 69 14.28 -6.45 -5.38
C THR A 69 13.13 -5.52 -5.78
N GLY A 70 12.02 -6.06 -6.31
CA GLY A 70 10.83 -5.25 -6.62
C GLY A 70 10.20 -4.62 -5.37
N THR A 71 10.14 -5.37 -4.26
CA THR A 71 9.67 -4.87 -2.96
C THR A 71 10.58 -3.76 -2.41
N ALA A 72 11.90 -3.90 -2.55
CA ALA A 72 12.85 -2.88 -2.12
C ALA A 72 12.71 -1.58 -2.94
N ILE A 73 12.53 -1.68 -4.26
CA ILE A 73 12.29 -0.51 -5.11
C ILE A 73 10.96 0.17 -4.74
N LEU A 74 9.90 -0.61 -4.52
CA LEU A 74 8.61 -0.08 -4.06
C LEU A 74 8.75 0.67 -2.73
N TYR A 75 9.48 0.11 -1.76
CA TYR A 75 9.70 0.75 -0.46
C TYR A 75 10.46 2.08 -0.60
N ILE A 76 11.51 2.13 -1.43
CA ILE A 76 12.25 3.38 -1.67
C ILE A 76 11.35 4.41 -2.35
N GLY A 77 10.58 3.99 -3.36
CA GLY A 77 9.60 4.85 -4.02
C GLY A 77 8.51 5.36 -3.07
N TRP A 78 8.17 4.57 -2.05
CA TRP A 78 7.15 4.89 -1.05
C TRP A 78 7.48 6.13 -0.22
N PHE A 79 8.77 6.42 0.01
CA PHE A 79 9.18 7.66 0.66
C PHE A 79 8.79 8.89 -0.15
N GLY A 80 9.00 8.85 -1.47
CA GLY A 80 8.58 9.92 -2.37
C GLY A 80 7.07 10.05 -2.46
N PHE A 81 6.35 8.92 -2.41
CA PHE A 81 4.88 8.91 -2.43
C PHE A 81 4.27 9.49 -1.14
N ASN A 82 4.76 9.09 0.04
CA ASN A 82 4.26 9.59 1.31
C ASN A 82 4.75 11.01 1.62
N ALA A 83 6.07 11.27 1.62
CA ALA A 83 6.59 12.60 1.95
C ALA A 83 6.28 13.65 0.87
N GLY A 84 6.21 13.23 -0.40
CA GLY A 84 5.84 14.11 -1.52
C GLY A 84 4.38 14.53 -1.52
N SER A 85 3.49 13.78 -0.84
CA SER A 85 2.08 14.14 -0.71
C SER A 85 1.84 15.42 0.14
N ALA A 86 2.86 15.85 0.90
CA ALA A 86 2.85 17.17 1.55
C ALA A 86 2.99 18.35 0.55
N GLY A 87 3.39 18.08 -0.70
CA GLY A 87 3.56 19.07 -1.77
C GLY A 87 4.72 20.06 -1.59
N THR A 88 5.32 20.14 -0.41
CA THR A 88 6.44 21.02 -0.07
C THR A 88 7.35 20.36 0.97
N ALA A 89 8.64 20.72 1.00
CA ALA A 89 9.58 20.23 2.00
C ALA A 89 9.39 20.99 3.34
N ASN A 90 8.39 20.58 4.10
CA ASN A 90 7.99 21.18 5.37
C ASN A 90 7.98 20.14 6.50
N GLU A 91 7.59 20.57 7.71
CA GLU A 91 7.53 19.70 8.89
C GLU A 91 6.57 18.52 8.70
N ILE A 92 5.52 18.69 7.89
CA ILE A 92 4.56 17.62 7.55
C ILE A 92 5.22 16.56 6.66
N ALA A 93 6.04 16.95 5.69
CA ALA A 93 6.83 16.01 4.89
C ALA A 93 7.82 15.22 5.76
N ALA A 94 8.44 15.88 6.75
CA ALA A 94 9.35 15.22 7.69
C ALA A 94 8.61 14.23 8.60
N LEU A 95 7.43 14.60 9.11
CA LEU A 95 6.56 13.71 9.88
C LEU A 95 6.11 12.50 9.05
N ALA A 96 5.66 12.71 7.82
CA ALA A 96 5.27 11.64 6.91
C ALA A 96 6.45 10.68 6.61
N PHE A 97 7.67 11.21 6.47
CA PHE A 97 8.87 10.40 6.27
C PHE A 97 9.18 9.53 7.50
N VAL A 98 9.20 10.12 8.70
CA VAL A 98 9.46 9.39 9.96
C VAL A 98 8.39 8.33 10.21
N ASN A 99 7.11 8.68 10.01
CA ASN A 99 6.00 7.73 10.17
C ASN A 99 6.12 6.56 9.18
N THR A 100 6.56 6.80 7.95
CA THR A 100 6.80 5.74 6.96
C THR A 100 7.87 4.76 7.46
N VAL A 101 8.97 5.23 8.05
CA VAL A 101 10.01 4.35 8.64
C VAL A 101 9.47 3.59 9.85
N VAL A 102 8.91 4.31 10.81
CA VAL A 102 8.49 3.75 12.11
C VAL A 102 7.38 2.72 11.93
N ALA A 103 6.38 3.03 11.11
CA ALA A 103 5.25 2.14 10.98
C ALA A 103 5.55 0.97 10.00
N THR A 104 6.51 1.10 9.08
CA THR A 104 7.07 -0.07 8.37
C THR A 104 7.83 -0.99 9.33
N ALA A 105 8.67 -0.44 10.21
CA ALA A 105 9.37 -1.21 11.23
C ALA A 105 8.39 -1.90 12.20
N ALA A 106 7.35 -1.19 12.64
CA ALA A 106 6.31 -1.76 13.49
C ALA A 106 5.54 -2.89 12.79
N ALA A 107 5.24 -2.76 11.49
CA ALA A 107 4.60 -3.81 10.70
C ALA A 107 5.48 -5.06 10.58
N ILE A 108 6.80 -4.89 10.38
CA ILE A 108 7.78 -5.99 10.35
C ILE A 108 7.84 -6.70 11.71
N LEU A 109 7.94 -5.93 12.80
CA LEU A 109 8.03 -6.48 14.14
C LEU A 109 6.74 -7.20 14.54
N ALA A 110 5.58 -6.56 14.33
CA ALA A 110 4.29 -7.16 14.62
C ALA A 110 4.05 -8.43 13.78
N GLY A 111 4.41 -8.41 12.51
CA GLY A 111 4.33 -9.60 11.64
C GLY A 111 5.23 -10.74 12.10
N SER A 112 6.41 -10.43 12.63
CA SER A 112 7.36 -11.42 13.15
C SER A 112 6.90 -12.01 14.48
N SER A 113 6.34 -11.20 15.38
CA SER A 113 5.86 -11.64 16.69
C SER A 113 4.64 -12.56 16.61
N VAL A 114 3.74 -12.33 15.65
CA VAL A 114 2.49 -13.10 15.51
C VAL A 114 2.71 -14.51 14.94
N ASN A 115 3.79 -14.75 14.19
CA ASN A 115 3.94 -15.99 13.42
C ASN A 115 5.24 -16.77 13.64
N GLY A 116 6.17 -16.29 14.47
CA GLY A 116 7.39 -17.02 14.89
C GLY A 116 8.31 -17.51 13.77
N ARG A 117 8.06 -17.11 12.51
CA ARG A 117 8.71 -17.62 11.29
C ARG A 117 9.03 -16.45 10.36
N CYS A 118 10.03 -15.65 10.67
CA CYS A 118 10.43 -14.54 9.79
C CYS A 118 11.93 -14.24 9.87
N ALA A 119 12.66 -14.77 8.90
CA ALA A 119 13.85 -14.11 8.37
C ALA A 119 13.92 -14.30 6.84
N GLU A 120 13.46 -15.43 6.30
CA GLU A 120 13.70 -15.77 4.88
C GLU A 120 12.46 -15.97 4.00
N SER A 121 11.24 -15.93 4.55
CA SER A 121 10.05 -16.24 3.74
C SER A 121 9.46 -14.99 3.06
N LEU A 122 9.18 -15.10 1.75
CA LEU A 122 8.43 -14.13 0.93
C LEU A 122 7.15 -13.64 1.60
N HIS A 123 6.52 -14.53 2.36
CA HIS A 123 5.30 -14.29 3.12
C HIS A 123 5.48 -13.21 4.20
N CYS A 124 6.70 -12.97 4.67
CA CYS A 124 7.01 -11.89 5.60
C CYS A 124 7.01 -10.54 4.87
N TRP A 125 7.71 -10.44 3.75
CA TRP A 125 7.81 -9.21 2.96
C TRP A 125 6.49 -8.79 2.31
N GLU A 126 5.71 -9.75 1.79
CA GLU A 126 4.35 -9.47 1.27
C GLU A 126 3.41 -8.94 2.36
N ARG A 127 3.50 -9.47 3.58
CA ARG A 127 2.69 -8.99 4.72
C ARG A 127 3.14 -7.64 5.23
N VAL A 128 4.41 -7.31 5.10
CA VAL A 128 4.96 -5.99 5.44
C VAL A 128 4.48 -4.95 4.44
N LEU A 129 4.57 -5.23 3.14
CA LEU A 129 4.02 -4.36 2.10
C LEU A 129 2.51 -4.13 2.25
N ALA A 130 1.75 -5.19 2.55
CA ALA A 130 0.30 -5.10 2.75
C ALA A 130 -0.10 -4.27 4.00
N ARG A 131 0.86 -3.94 4.86
CA ARG A 131 0.67 -3.15 6.09
C ARG A 131 1.43 -1.83 6.06
N LEU A 132 1.93 -1.43 4.89
CA LEU A 132 2.57 -0.12 4.77
C LEU A 132 1.57 0.96 5.15
N PRO A 133 1.97 1.94 5.97
CA PRO A 133 1.08 2.96 6.45
C PRO A 133 1.00 4.05 5.38
N VAL A 134 -0.15 4.11 4.71
CA VAL A 134 -0.46 5.12 3.68
C VAL A 134 -1.15 6.35 4.28
N TRP A 135 -1.63 6.23 5.52
CA TRP A 135 -2.50 7.24 6.17
C TRP A 135 -1.81 8.04 7.27
N SER A 136 -0.57 7.70 7.63
CA SER A 136 0.11 8.27 8.82
C SER A 136 0.92 9.51 8.46
N ALA A 137 0.27 10.66 8.37
CA ALA A 137 0.92 11.97 8.46
C ALA A 137 0.21 12.81 9.52
#